data_AF-A0A1I0H0Y4-F1
#
_entry.id   AF-A0A1I0H0Y4-F1
#
_cell.length_a   1.000
_cell.length_b   1.000
_cell.length_c   1.000
_cell.angle_alpha   90.00
_cell.angle_beta   90.00
_cell.angle_gamma   90.00
#
_symmetry.space_group_name_H-M   'P 1'
#
loop_
_entity.id
_entity.type
_entity.pdbx_description
1 polymer ?
#
loop_
_entity_poly.entity_id
_entity_poly.type
_entity_poly.pdbx_seq_one_letter_code
_entity_poly.pdbx_strand_id
1 'polypeptide(L)'
;ENQALYKQRQMIVEHPFGTIKRGLGMTYFLTKGMQSVKAEISFAFLAYNIKRAINILGVKEIIRRLTGKTASSSLQFYRFPMLIENIS
;
A
#
# COMPACT_ATOMS: atom_id res chain seq x y z
N GLU A 1 16.99 -30.26 -8.73
CA GLU A 1 17.59 -28.90 -8.62
C GLU A 1 16.61 -27.78 -8.22
N ASN A 2 15.38 -27.70 -8.71
CA ASN A 2 14.54 -26.50 -8.47
C ASN A 2 13.74 -26.48 -7.12
N GLN A 3 13.89 -27.50 -6.28
CA GLN A 3 13.06 -27.68 -5.07
C GLN A 3 13.22 -26.55 -4.04
N ALA A 4 14.43 -26.02 -3.85
CA ALA A 4 14.69 -24.92 -2.91
C ALA A 4 13.98 -23.62 -3.35
N LEU A 5 14.02 -23.31 -4.64
CA LEU A 5 13.33 -22.17 -5.25
C LEU A 5 11.81 -22.26 -5.09
N TYR A 6 11.22 -23.45 -5.29
CA TYR A 6 9.79 -23.66 -5.07
C TYR A 6 9.39 -23.43 -3.61
N LYS A 7 10.16 -23.95 -2.65
CA LYS A 7 9.92 -23.72 -1.22
C LYS A 7 10.00 -22.25 -0.84
N GLN A 8 10.98 -21.51 -1.38
CA GLN A 8 11.10 -20.07 -1.14
C GLN A 8 9.90 -19.29 -1.69
N ARG A 9 9.48 -19.58 -2.91
CA ARG A 9 8.29 -18.95 -3.52
C ARG A 9 7.05 -19.23 -2.71
N GLN A 10 6.86 -20.46 -2.25
CA GLN A 10 5.75 -20.83 -1.39
C GLN A 10 5.74 -19.98 -0.11
N MET A 11 6.86 -19.91 0.62
CA MET A 11 6.94 -19.10 1.84
C MET A 11 6.60 -17.62 1.61
N ILE A 12 7.08 -17.02 0.51
CA ILE A 12 6.81 -15.62 0.17
C ILE A 12 5.32 -15.39 -0.11
N VAL A 13 4.68 -16.35 -0.76
CA VAL A 13 3.30 -16.26 -1.24
C VAL A 13 2.28 -16.55 -0.14
N GLU A 14 2.58 -17.51 0.75
CA GLU A 14 1.68 -17.90 1.84
C GLU A 14 1.39 -16.74 2.80
N HIS A 15 2.37 -15.87 3.07
CA HIS A 15 2.18 -14.77 4.01
C HIS A 15 1.14 -13.73 3.53
N PRO A 16 1.19 -13.19 2.29
CA PRO A 16 0.12 -12.38 1.72
C PRO A 16 -1.24 -13.06 1.73
N PHE A 17 -1.32 -14.33 1.32
CA PHE A 17 -2.58 -15.08 1.31
C PHE A 17 -3.16 -15.25 2.71
N GLY A 18 -2.34 -15.56 3.71
CA GLY A 18 -2.75 -15.63 5.11
C GLY A 18 -3.24 -14.28 5.63
N THR A 19 -2.56 -13.19 5.27
CA THR A 19 -2.95 -11.83 5.67
C THR A 19 -4.28 -11.42 5.06
N ILE A 20 -4.53 -11.71 3.78
CA ILE A 20 -5.79 -11.36 3.12
C ILE A 20 -6.93 -12.21 3.71
N LYS A 21 -6.77 -13.53 3.80
CA LYS A 21 -7.82 -14.42 4.28
C LYS A 21 -8.17 -14.20 5.75
N ARG A 22 -7.18 -14.14 6.64
CA ARG A 22 -7.40 -14.00 8.09
C ARG A 22 -7.43 -12.54 8.54
N GLY A 23 -6.52 -11.71 8.02
CA GLY A 23 -6.37 -10.32 8.43
C GLY A 23 -7.43 -9.39 7.86
N LEU A 24 -7.90 -9.62 6.63
CA LEU A 24 -9.04 -8.88 6.05
C LEU A 24 -10.38 -9.60 6.24
N GLY A 25 -10.39 -10.80 6.85
CA GLY A 25 -11.60 -11.57 7.10
C GLY A 25 -12.26 -12.18 5.86
N MET A 26 -11.53 -12.28 4.74
CA MET A 26 -12.04 -12.87 3.50
C MET A 26 -12.08 -14.40 3.56
N THR A 27 -13.12 -14.94 4.17
CA THR A 27 -13.38 -16.38 4.26
C THR A 27 -14.24 -16.89 3.10
N TYR A 28 -15.10 -16.04 2.52
CA TYR A 28 -15.94 -16.33 1.37
C TYR A 28 -16.08 -15.07 0.49
N PHE A 29 -16.48 -15.28 -0.78
CA PHE A 29 -16.81 -14.18 -1.69
C PHE A 29 -18.24 -13.69 -1.45
N LEU A 30 -18.44 -12.38 -1.48
CA LEU A 30 -19.76 -11.76 -1.37
C LEU A 30 -20.49 -11.71 -2.70
N THR A 31 -19.74 -11.66 -3.79
CA THR A 31 -20.30 -11.58 -5.14
C THR A 31 -20.42 -12.96 -5.81
N LYS A 32 -21.29 -13.05 -6.82
CA LYS A 32 -21.45 -14.25 -7.66
C LYS A 32 -21.06 -13.94 -9.10
N GLY A 33 -20.58 -14.97 -9.79
CA GLY A 33 -20.11 -14.86 -11.18
C GLY A 33 -18.64 -14.50 -11.28
N MET A 34 -17.97 -15.04 -12.31
CA MET A 34 -16.51 -15.03 -12.40
C MET A 34 -15.93 -13.62 -12.57
N GLN A 35 -16.65 -12.71 -13.24
CA GLN A 35 -16.22 -11.32 -13.41
C GLN A 35 -16.23 -10.56 -12.07
N SER A 36 -17.33 -10.64 -11.32
CA SER A 36 -17.49 -9.95 -10.04
C SER A 36 -16.53 -10.49 -8.98
N VAL A 37 -16.37 -11.82 -8.90
CA VAL A 37 -15.42 -12.46 -7.98
C VAL A 37 -13.98 -12.06 -8.29
N LYS A 38 -13.62 -11.93 -9.57
CA LYS A 38 -12.29 -11.42 -9.98
C LYS A 38 -12.06 -9.98 -9.54
N ALA A 39 -13.08 -9.12 -9.63
CA ALA A 39 -12.98 -7.75 -9.14
C ALA A 39 -12.80 -7.74 -7.60
N GLU A 40 -13.62 -8.51 -6.88
CA GLU A 40 -13.56 -8.61 -5.42
C GLU A 40 -12.18 -9.04 -4.91
N ILE A 41 -11.61 -10.10 -5.48
CA ILE A 41 -10.26 -10.54 -5.09
C ILE A 41 -9.19 -9.53 -5.50
N SER A 42 -9.34 -8.85 -6.64
CA SER A 42 -8.40 -7.81 -7.07
C SER A 42 -8.39 -6.62 -6.11
N PHE A 43 -9.56 -6.19 -5.62
CA PHE A 43 -9.65 -5.15 -4.60
C PHE A 43 -9.01 -5.56 -3.28
N ALA A 44 -9.17 -6.81 -2.86
CA ALA A 44 -8.52 -7.33 -1.65
C ALA A 44 -6.99 -7.28 -1.73
N PHE A 45 -6.43 -7.74 -2.85
CA PHE A 45 -4.98 -7.66 -3.09
C PHE A 45 -4.49 -6.22 -3.22
N LEU A 46 -5.29 -5.34 -3.85
CA LEU A 46 -4.96 -3.91 -3.92
C LEU A 46 -4.90 -3.28 -2.52
N ALA A 47 -5.90 -3.54 -1.67
CA ALA A 47 -5.93 -3.05 -0.30
C ALA A 47 -4.73 -3.55 0.51
N TYR A 48 -4.41 -4.85 0.39
CA TYR A 48 -3.20 -5.43 1.00
C TYR A 48 -1.92 -4.74 0.51
N ASN A 49 -1.77 -4.55 -0.80
CA ASN A 49 -0.59 -3.92 -1.39
C ASN A 49 -0.44 -2.46 -0.94
N ILE A 50 -1.53 -1.69 -0.86
CA ILE A 50 -1.50 -0.31 -0.36
C ILE A 50 -1.09 -0.29 1.11
N LYS A 51 -1.71 -1.12 1.96
CA LYS A 51 -1.35 -1.22 3.38
C LYS A 51 0.12 -1.60 3.56
N ARG A 52 0.60 -2.57 2.78
CA ARG A 52 2.00 -3.01 2.79
C ARG A 52 2.94 -1.90 2.32
N ALA A 53 2.61 -1.18 1.24
CA ALA A 53 3.40 -0.08 0.73
C ALA A 53 3.52 1.04 1.78
N ILE A 54 2.42 1.38 2.45
CA ILE A 54 2.41 2.36 3.54
C ILE A 54 3.31 1.90 4.70
N ASN A 55 3.26 0.62 5.08
CA ASN A 55 4.09 0.10 6.16
C ASN A 55 5.60 0.07 5.82
N ILE A 56 5.96 -0.16 4.55
CA ILE A 56 7.36 -0.24 4.12
C ILE A 56 7.96 1.14 3.85
N LEU A 57 7.22 2.01 3.15
CA LEU A 57 7.73 3.30 2.66
C LEU A 57 7.23 4.50 3.47
N GLY A 58 6.05 4.40 4.06
CA GLY A 58 5.33 5.53 4.64
C GLY A 58 4.59 6.38 3.59
N VAL A 59 3.53 7.07 4.03
CA VAL A 59 2.66 7.86 3.15
C VAL A 59 3.42 8.99 2.43
N LYS A 60 4.32 9.69 3.14
CA LYS A 60 5.08 10.81 2.58
C LYS A 60 5.95 10.39 1.38
N GLU A 61 6.64 9.26 1.51
CA GLU A 61 7.52 8.74 0.44
C GLU A 61 6.71 8.26 -0.76
N ILE A 62 5.56 7.63 -0.53
CA ILE A 62 4.64 7.22 -1.61
C ILE A 62 4.20 8.45 -2.41
N ILE A 63 3.72 9.51 -1.73
CA ILE A 63 3.28 10.75 -2.40
C ILE A 63 4.46 11.39 -3.15
N ARG A 64 5.65 11.44 -2.56
CA ARG A 64 6.85 11.98 -3.22
C ARG A 64 7.17 11.25 -4.53
N ARG A 65 7.11 9.91 -4.52
CA ARG A 65 7.33 9.10 -5.73
C ARG A 65 6.24 9.27 -6.78
N LEU A 66 4.97 9.29 -6.37
CA LEU A 66 3.83 9.44 -7.29
C LEU A 66 3.77 10.83 -7.94
N THR A 67 4.17 11.88 -7.20
CA THR A 67 4.16 13.26 -7.72
C THR A 67 5.38 13.60 -8.56
N GLY A 68 6.33 12.66 -8.73
CA GLY A 68 7.54 12.91 -9.51
C GLY A 68 8.42 14.03 -8.94
N LYS A 69 8.15 14.47 -7.71
CA LYS A 69 9.00 15.45 -7.02
C LYS A 69 10.27 14.70 -6.63
N THR A 70 11.24 14.69 -7.54
CA THR A 70 12.65 14.50 -7.20
C THR A 70 12.89 15.39 -6.00
N ALA A 71 13.47 14.85 -4.93
CA ALA A 71 13.84 15.68 -3.81
C ALA A 71 14.82 16.72 -4.35
N SER A 72 14.32 17.92 -4.68
CA SER A 72 15.16 19.09 -4.66
C SER A 72 15.60 19.18 -3.22
N SER A 73 16.86 18.81 -3.00
CA SER A 73 17.61 19.03 -1.79
C SER A 73 17.66 20.53 -1.53
N SER A 74 16.57 21.09 -1.00
CA SER A 74 16.51 22.41 -0.38
C SER A 74 15.16 22.59 0.31
N LEU A 75 15.19 22.53 1.64
CA LEU A 75 14.21 23.03 2.60
C LEU A 75 13.31 24.17 2.05
N GLN A 76 12.01 23.94 1.92
CA GLN A 76 10.97 25.00 1.86
C GLN A 76 9.67 24.56 2.58
N PHE A 77 9.72 23.64 3.55
CA PHE A 77 8.52 23.24 4.32
C PHE A 77 8.19 24.20 5.49
N TYR A 78 9.06 25.16 5.81
CA TYR A 78 8.82 26.20 6.81
C TYR A 78 8.47 27.55 6.14
N ARG A 79 7.28 27.63 5.52
CA ARG A 79 6.70 28.94 5.17
C ARG A 79 5.18 28.92 5.34
N PHE A 80 4.73 28.62 6.55
CA PHE A 80 3.48 29.16 7.06
C PHE A 80 3.81 30.18 8.16
N PRO A 81 4.04 31.46 7.84
CA PRO A 81 3.93 32.50 8.85
C PRO A 81 2.44 32.69 9.18
N MET A 82 2.04 32.04 10.27
CA MET A 82 1.29 32.62 11.38
C MET A 82 0.93 34.11 11.15
N LEU A 83 -0.29 34.38 10.68
CA LEU A 83 -0.88 35.72 10.73
C LEU A 83 -1.34 35.97 12.17
N ILE A 84 -0.45 36.50 12.98
CA ILE A 84 -0.77 37.22 14.22
C ILE A 84 -0.15 38.61 14.11
N GLU A 85 -1.04 39.59 14.20
CA GLU A 85 -0.85 40.96 14.70
C GLU A 85 0.23 41.83 14.03
N ASN A 86 -0.24 42.81 13.26
CA ASN A 86 0.01 44.24 13.48
C ASN A 86 -0.43 45.02 12.23
N ILE A 87 -1.70 45.45 12.21
CA ILE A 87 -2.12 46.65 11.49
C ILE A 87 -2.79 47.52 12.53
N SER A 88 -2.12 48.65 12.80
CA SER A 88 -2.50 49.92 13.43
C SER A 88 -3.71 50.02 14.34
#